data_AF-A0A5K0V9W7-F1
#
_entry.id   AF-A0A5K0V9W7-F1
#
_cell.length_a   1.000
_cell.length_b   1.000
_cell.length_c   1.000
_cell.angle_alpha   90.00
_cell.angle_beta   90.00
_cell.angle_gamma   90.00
#
_symmetry.space_group_name_H-M   'P 1'
#
loop_
_entity.id
_entity.type
_entity.pdbx_description
1 polymer ?
#
loop_
_entity_poly.entity_id
_entity_poly.type
_entity_poly.pdbx_seq_one_letter_code
_entity_poly.pdbx_strand_id
1 'polypeptide(L)' 'GKVKQIVGSTLQDLNKETTSSLITNFESDKSPSEFADLYRQDGLVGGHVIMLGADASSMSAALEALRAYP' A
#
# COMPACT_ATOMS: atom_id res chain seq x y z
N GLY A 1 6.21 -1.49 7.06
CA GLY A 1 4.96 -0.85 6.61
C GLY A 1 3.79 -1.82 6.74
N LYS A 2 2.56 -1.30 6.76
CA LYS A 2 1.33 -2.10 6.82
C LYS A 2 0.49 -1.87 5.56
N VAL A 3 -0.26 -2.89 5.14
CA VAL A 3 -1.15 -2.79 3.98
C VAL A 3 -2.48 -2.18 4.41
N LYS A 4 -2.92 -1.15 3.70
CA LYS A 4 -4.19 -0.46 3.96
C LYS A 4 -5.12 -0.61 2.77
N GLN A 5 -6.40 -0.86 3.06
CA GLN A 5 -7.45 -0.82 2.05
C GLN A 5 -8.06 0.57 2.00
N ILE A 6 -8.29 1.05 0.78
CA ILE A 6 -8.95 2.33 0.51
C ILE A 6 -10.38 2.03 0.09
N VAL A 7 -11.35 2.65 0.75
CA VAL A 7 -12.78 2.47 0.46
C VAL A 7 -13.36 3.83 0.07
N GLY A 8 -14.04 3.89 -1.08
CA GLY A 8 -14.87 5.03 -1.46
C GLY A 8 -14.13 6.34 -1.78
N SER A 9 -13.04 6.30 -2.57
CA SER A 9 -12.31 7.51 -3.02
C SER A 9 -11.88 8.45 -1.89
N THR A 10 -11.65 7.92 -0.68
CA THR A 10 -11.26 8.69 0.51
C THR A 10 -9.80 9.17 0.51
N LEU A 11 -9.06 8.89 -0.57
CA LEU A 11 -7.84 9.63 -0.90
C LEU A 11 -8.22 11.02 -1.37
N GLN A 12 -8.37 11.96 -0.44
CA GLN A 12 -8.37 13.38 -0.78
C GLN A 12 -6.93 13.76 -1.13
N ASP A 13 -6.72 14.44 -2.26
CA ASP A 13 -5.43 15.06 -2.57
C ASP A 13 -5.05 15.96 -1.39
N LEU A 14 -4.02 15.54 -0.66
CA LEU A 14 -3.45 16.28 0.47
C LEU A 14 -2.69 17.48 -0.09
N ASN A 15 -3.42 18.47 -0.58
CA ASN A 15 -2.90 19.81 -0.73
C ASN A 15 -2.50 20.30 0.67
N LYS A 16 -1.32 20.91 0.78
CA LYS A 16 -0.60 21.28 2.02
C LYS A 16 -1.41 21.99 3.13
N GLU A 17 -2.64 22.41 2.88
CA GLU A 17 -3.48 23.17 3.80
C GLU A 17 -4.63 22.35 4.44
N THR A 18 -4.97 21.18 3.91
CA THR A 18 -6.07 20.36 4.46
C THR A 18 -5.48 19.13 5.12
N THR A 19 -5.29 19.17 6.44
CA THR A 19 -4.93 18.00 7.25
C THR A 19 -6.13 17.04 7.41
N SER A 20 -6.78 16.66 6.31
CA SER A 20 -7.74 15.55 6.30
C SER A 20 -6.94 14.28 6.52
N SER A 21 -6.88 13.81 7.76
CA SER A 21 -6.22 12.56 8.14
C SER A 21 -6.75 11.41 7.29
N LEU A 22 -5.87 10.66 6.61
CA LEU A 22 -6.23 9.42 5.91
C LEU A 22 -7.12 8.55 6.80
N ILE A 23 -8.34 8.27 6.35
CA ILE A 23 -9.24 7.36 7.06
C ILE A 23 -8.77 5.93 6.77
N THR A 24 -8.19 5.28 7.77
CA THR A 24 -7.80 3.87 7.67
C THR A 24 -9.04 3.02 7.90
N ASN A 25 -9.63 2.50 6.83
CA ASN A 25 -10.83 1.64 6.91
C ASN A 25 -10.49 0.21 7.31
N PHE A 26 -9.36 -0.29 6.82
CA PHE A 26 -8.83 -1.61 7.16
C PHE A 26 -7.30 -1.59 7.04
N GLU A 27 -6.65 -2.26 7.98
CA GLU A 27 -5.21 -2.45 8.03
C GLU A 27 -4.94 -3.93 8.21
N SER A 28 -4.10 -4.50 7.35
CA SER A 28 -3.73 -5.92 7.44
C SER A 28 -2.49 -6.10 8.31
N ASP A 29 -2.47 -7.20 9.07
CA ASP A 29 -1.28 -7.69 9.77
C ASP A 29 -0.29 -8.40 8.83
N LYS A 30 -0.72 -8.76 7.62
CA LYS A 30 0.16 -9.34 6.60
C LYS A 30 1.06 -8.27 5.99
N SER A 31 2.29 -8.66 5.70
CA SER A 31 3.28 -7.81 5.04
C SER A 31 2.92 -7.56 3.56
N PRO A 32 3.33 -6.43 2.97
CA PRO A 32 3.12 -6.15 1.55
C PRO A 32 3.69 -7.22 0.61
N SER A 33 4.82 -7.84 0.98
CA SER A 33 5.43 -8.94 0.24
C SER A 33 4.56 -10.19 0.21
N GLU A 34 3.87 -10.53 1.30
CA GLU A 34 2.95 -11.68 1.33
C GLU A 34 1.78 -11.49 0.35
N PHE A 35 1.30 -10.26 0.17
CA PHE A 35 0.28 -9.98 -0.85
C PHE A 35 0.85 -10.06 -2.26
N ALA A 36 2.07 -9.55 -2.50
CA ALA A 36 2.73 -9.67 -3.79
C ALA A 36 2.95 -11.14 -4.19
N ASP A 37 3.36 -12.00 -3.24
CA ASP A 37 3.47 -13.44 -3.45
C ASP A 37 2.13 -14.10 -3.77
N LEU A 38 1.05 -13.69 -3.10
CA LEU A 38 -0.30 -14.17 -3.39
C LEU A 38 -0.72 -13.80 -4.82
N TYR A 39 -0.51 -12.55 -5.24
CA TYR A 39 -0.82 -12.11 -6.61
C TYR A 39 0.00 -12.87 -7.66
N ARG A 40 1.26 -13.17 -7.34
CA ARG A 40 2.11 -14.01 -8.19
C ARG A 40 1.56 -15.44 -8.32
N GLN A 41 1.11 -16.04 -7.22
CA GLN A 41 0.52 -17.38 -7.21
C GLN A 41 -0.79 -17.44 -8.02
N ASP A 42 -1.58 -16.37 -7.97
CA ASP A 42 -2.83 -16.24 -8.72
C ASP A 42 -2.62 -15.81 -10.19
N GLY A 43 -1.38 -15.52 -10.60
CA GLY A 43 -1.04 -15.11 -11.97
C GLY A 43 -1.53 -13.72 -12.36
N LEU A 44 -1.77 -12.84 -11.38
CA LEU A 44 -2.28 -11.49 -11.59
C LEU A 44 -1.16 -10.51 -11.98
N VAL A 45 -0.97 -10.31 -13.28
CA VAL A 45 0.03 -9.38 -13.84
C VAL A 45 -0.49 -7.93 -13.93
N GLY A 46 0.43 -6.96 -13.93
CA GLY A 46 0.10 -5.54 -14.15
C GLY A 46 -0.37 -4.78 -12.90
N GLY A 47 -0.09 -5.31 -11.71
CA GLY A 47 -0.34 -4.64 -10.44
C GLY A 47 0.56 -3.40 -10.23
N HIS A 48 0.16 -2.54 -9.29
CA HIS A 48 0.94 -1.37 -8.90
C HIS A 48 1.02 -1.29 -7.38
N VAL A 49 2.21 -1.01 -6.85
CA VAL A 49 2.42 -0.76 -5.41
C VAL A 49 2.33 0.74 -5.15
N ILE A 50 1.36 1.15 -4.32
CA ILE A 50 1.17 2.55 -3.93
C ILE A 50 1.61 2.73 -2.47
N MET A 51 2.64 3.53 -2.26
CA MET A 51 3.14 3.87 -0.93
C MET A 51 2.38 5.09 -0.38
N LEU A 52 1.66 4.92 0.74
CA LEU A 52 0.79 5.97 1.33
C LEU A 52 1.49 6.87 2.36
N GLY A 53 2.82 6.78 2.49
CA GLY A 53 3.61 7.58 3.41
C GLY A 53 5.08 7.62 3.00
N ALA A 54 5.78 8.73 3.30
CA ALA A 54 7.18 8.93 2.91
C ALA A 54 8.19 8.48 3.99
N ASP A 55 7.75 7.77 5.03
CA ASP A 55 8.62 7.27 6.09
C ASP A 55 9.46 6.06 5.64
N ALA A 56 10.59 5.83 6.32
CA ALA A 56 11.52 4.76 5.98
C ALA A 56 10.87 3.36 6.06
N SER A 57 9.91 3.17 6.96
CA SER A 57 9.23 1.88 7.13
C SER A 57 8.25 1.57 6.00
N SER A 58 7.64 2.61 5.41
CA SER A 58 6.80 2.53 4.22
C SER A 58 7.63 2.29 2.97
N MET A 59 8.77 2.97 2.83
CA MET A 59 9.70 2.75 1.72
C MET A 59 10.24 1.31 1.70
N SER A 60 10.69 0.80 2.85
CA SER A 60 11.15 -0.59 2.96
C SER A 60 10.04 -1.57 2.57
N ALA A 61 8.81 -1.35 3.03
CA ALA A 61 7.67 -2.20 2.70
C ALA A 61 7.35 -2.23 1.19
N ALA A 62 7.40 -1.07 0.53
CA ALA A 62 7.15 -0.99 -0.91
C ALA A 62 8.23 -1.73 -1.71
N LEU A 63 9.50 -1.60 -1.32
CA LEU A 63 10.60 -2.33 -1.97
C LEU A 63 10.50 -3.84 -1.78
N GLU A 64 10.11 -4.31 -0.59
CA GLU A 64 9.91 -5.74 -0.35
C GLU A 64 8.79 -6.32 -1.22
N ALA A 65 7.67 -5.58 -1.39
CA ALA A 65 6.59 -6.01 -2.29
C ALA A 65 7.06 -6.12 -3.75
N LEU A 66 7.79 -5.11 -4.25
CA LEU A 66 8.33 -5.11 -5.61
C LEU A 66 9.37 -6.22 -5.84
N ARG A 67 10.13 -6.61 -4.80
CA ARG A 67 11.07 -7.74 -4.88
C ARG A 67 10.35 -9.08 -4.97
N ALA A 68 9.24 -9.24 -4.24
CA ALA A 68 8.45 -10.46 -4.24
C ALA A 68 7.74 -10.66 -5.60
N TYR A 69 7.17 -9.59 -6.16
CA TYR A 69 6.58 -9.65 -7.50
C TYR A 69 6.62 -8.27 -8.20
N PRO A 70 7.53 -8.06 -9.17
CA PRO A 70 7.69 -6.82 -9.89
C PRO A 70 6.68 -6.63 -11.04
#